data_AF-A0A4Q3VRE6-F1
#
_entry.id   AF-A0A4Q3VRE6-F1
#
_cell.length_a   1.000
_cell.length_b   1.000
_cell.length_c   1.000
_cell.angle_alpha   90.00
_cell.angle_beta   90.00
_cell.angle_gamma   90.00
#
_symmetry.space_group_name_H-M   'P 1'
#
loop_
_entity.id
_entity.type
_entity.pdbx_description
1 polymer ?
#
loop_
_entity_poly.entity_id
_entity_poly.type
_entity_poly.pdbx_seq_one_letter_code
_entity_poly.pdbx_strand_id
1 'polypeptide(L)'
;MAATEILEQTLPMGLGAQIRSLRESRRFGLSEAARRANVAKSTLSDWEHGRKVPSGAALERILDALEVDGRQRARMLADSNPGYARWALEDSELGPPVHMGRMLRSLRLRQGWTQAEVAAKTGVTQSAVAKWESGDSRLEGTALHNACFALGASPRECAVLAVAPEPFGSGDEPFDFEARYAEIDALPPRLRPVLRLGLEADLWKLAARDPVWDGPLCTVMAQRVYDTRLMCRYDEIEGEAKGVLRLAKSGGFWAEATPAFMALANLWKHQGMALAKRTARLERWADRLPRNLYRLWPLGGIAENRATLGDEKGGMEMVLRIRGDLGEHGSTDDFHDRQAIAGVRLAAGNAKATLELLEGDDHISMVTMRTEAMILLGQEPRPEWMDQIRRQATMGGMPYNLERLRLIETNLKRMRRGIPVVRY
;
A
#
# COMPACT_ATOMS: atom_id res chain seq x y z
N MET A 1 33.60 -25.17 -29.22
CA MET A 1 33.85 -23.71 -29.12
C MET A 1 32.56 -22.89 -29.25
N ALA A 2 31.44 -23.32 -28.66
CA ALA A 2 30.19 -22.53 -28.64
C ALA A 2 29.47 -22.59 -27.27
N ALA A 3 30.09 -23.23 -26.27
CA ALA A 3 29.50 -23.43 -24.94
C ALA A 3 30.18 -22.58 -23.84
N THR A 4 31.23 -21.82 -24.20
CA THR A 4 32.01 -20.99 -23.26
C THR A 4 31.62 -19.50 -23.33
N GLU A 5 30.88 -19.09 -24.37
CA GLU A 5 30.40 -17.70 -24.56
C GLU A 5 29.03 -17.41 -23.93
N ILE A 6 28.31 -18.43 -23.45
CA ILE A 6 26.97 -18.27 -22.85
C ILE A 6 27.03 -18.26 -21.31
N LEU A 7 28.21 -18.48 -20.72
CA LEU A 7 28.43 -18.55 -19.26
C LEU A 7 29.25 -17.39 -18.69
N GLU A 8 29.33 -16.24 -19.38
CA GLU A 8 29.55 -14.96 -18.69
C GLU A 8 28.21 -14.48 -18.11
N GLN A 9 27.79 -15.16 -17.04
CA GLN A 9 26.78 -14.67 -16.12
C GLN A 9 27.13 -13.23 -15.77
N THR A 10 26.27 -12.32 -16.19
CA THR A 10 26.44 -10.88 -16.13
C THR A 10 26.46 -10.46 -14.66
N LEU A 11 27.66 -10.48 -14.04
CA LEU A 11 27.87 -9.79 -12.78
C LEU A 11 27.34 -8.36 -12.97
N PRO A 12 26.47 -7.85 -12.08
CA PRO A 12 25.85 -6.56 -12.27
C PRO A 12 26.96 -5.52 -12.48
N MET A 13 26.97 -4.90 -13.65
CA MET A 13 27.97 -3.89 -13.98
C MET A 13 27.97 -2.84 -12.86
N GLY A 14 29.14 -2.61 -12.23
CA GLY A 14 29.27 -1.57 -11.22
C GLY A 14 28.82 -0.21 -11.79
N LEU A 15 28.31 0.67 -10.92
CA LEU A 15 27.76 1.98 -11.30
C LEU A 15 28.67 2.76 -12.27
N GLY A 16 29.99 2.74 -12.05
CA GLY A 16 30.98 3.35 -12.93
C GLY A 16 30.97 2.79 -14.36
N ALA A 17 30.92 1.47 -14.50
CA ALA A 17 30.82 0.81 -15.80
C ALA A 17 29.49 1.12 -16.50
N GLN A 18 28.39 1.23 -15.74
CA GLN A 18 27.10 1.68 -16.30
C GLN A 18 27.17 3.11 -16.84
N ILE A 19 27.76 4.05 -16.08
CA ILE A 19 27.96 5.44 -16.52
C ILE A 19 28.81 5.48 -17.80
N ARG A 20 29.90 4.71 -17.84
CA ARG A 20 30.77 4.61 -19.01
C ARG A 20 30.04 4.08 -20.25
N SER A 21 29.31 2.98 -20.10
CA SER A 21 28.52 2.37 -21.18
C SER A 21 27.47 3.34 -21.72
N LEU A 22 26.77 4.05 -20.83
CA LEU A 22 25.83 5.11 -21.22
C LEU A 22 26.53 6.23 -22.00
N ARG A 23 27.66 6.74 -21.49
CA ARG A 23 28.43 7.78 -22.17
C ARG A 23 28.86 7.33 -23.58
N GLU A 24 29.35 6.10 -23.71
CA GLU A 24 29.82 5.54 -24.98
C GLU A 24 28.66 5.30 -25.96
N SER A 25 27.51 4.81 -25.50
CA SER A 25 26.30 4.65 -26.33
C SER A 25 25.75 5.98 -26.85
N ARG A 26 25.91 7.07 -26.09
CA ARG A 26 25.59 8.45 -26.54
C ARG A 26 26.70 9.10 -27.35
N ARG A 27 27.79 8.38 -27.63
CA ARG A 27 28.97 8.83 -28.39
C ARG A 27 29.62 10.09 -27.80
N PHE A 28 29.52 10.29 -26.48
CA PHE A 28 30.18 11.40 -25.81
C PHE A 28 31.61 11.04 -25.41
N GLY A 29 32.55 11.93 -25.72
CA GLY A 29 33.89 11.88 -25.15
C GLY A 29 33.88 12.20 -23.66
N LEU A 30 34.86 11.70 -22.92
CA LEU A 30 34.97 11.93 -21.47
C LEU A 30 34.98 13.43 -21.10
N SER A 31 35.70 14.25 -21.87
CA SER A 31 35.74 15.72 -21.65
C SER A 31 34.38 16.39 -21.87
N GLU A 32 33.65 15.94 -22.89
CA GLU A 32 32.35 16.53 -23.25
C GLU A 32 31.27 16.16 -22.23
N ALA A 33 31.20 14.88 -21.82
CA ALA A 33 30.27 14.44 -20.78
C ALA A 33 30.54 15.14 -19.44
N ALA A 34 31.82 15.30 -19.06
CA ALA A 34 32.21 16.00 -17.84
C ALA A 34 31.78 17.48 -17.88
N ARG A 35 31.98 18.15 -19.02
CA ARG A 35 31.54 19.54 -19.24
C ARG A 35 30.02 19.69 -19.14
N ARG A 36 29.27 18.80 -19.79
CA ARG A 36 27.78 18.80 -19.74
C ARG A 36 27.25 18.56 -18.33
N ALA A 37 27.87 17.66 -17.57
CA ALA A 37 27.47 17.37 -16.20
C ALA A 37 28.00 18.38 -15.16
N ASN A 38 28.79 19.38 -15.59
CA ASN A 38 29.49 20.32 -14.71
C ASN A 38 30.36 19.63 -13.64
N VAL A 39 31.18 18.65 -14.06
CA VAL A 39 32.12 17.92 -13.20
C VAL A 39 33.52 17.95 -13.81
N ALA A 40 34.56 17.82 -12.98
CA ALA A 40 35.92 17.72 -13.50
C ALA A 40 36.09 16.41 -14.29
N LYS A 41 36.82 16.46 -15.42
CA LYS A 41 37.12 15.28 -16.25
C LYS A 41 37.77 14.14 -15.45
N SER A 42 38.68 14.49 -14.54
CA SER A 42 39.33 13.52 -13.63
C SER A 42 38.33 12.86 -12.68
N THR A 43 37.35 13.62 -12.18
CA THR A 43 36.28 13.10 -11.33
C THR A 43 35.40 12.10 -12.07
N LEU A 44 34.95 12.43 -13.29
CA LEU A 44 34.18 11.49 -14.11
C LEU A 44 35.00 10.23 -14.45
N SER A 45 36.30 10.38 -14.72
CA SER A 45 37.20 9.25 -14.90
C SER A 45 37.27 8.36 -13.64
N ASP A 46 37.40 8.95 -12.46
CA ASP A 46 37.42 8.21 -11.19
C ASP A 46 36.12 7.43 -10.97
N TRP A 47 34.98 8.00 -11.35
CA TRP A 47 33.69 7.30 -11.27
C TRP A 47 33.61 6.12 -12.24
N GLU A 48 33.95 6.31 -13.51
CA GLU A 48 33.86 5.27 -14.54
C GLU A 48 34.75 4.05 -14.26
N HIS A 49 35.87 4.26 -13.57
CA HIS A 49 36.77 3.18 -13.16
C HIS A 49 36.47 2.63 -11.75
N GLY A 50 35.40 3.07 -11.11
CA GLY A 50 35.02 2.62 -9.76
C GLY A 50 35.94 3.06 -8.63
N ARG A 51 36.85 4.02 -8.87
CA ARG A 51 37.76 4.57 -7.84
C ARG A 51 37.01 5.45 -6.83
N LYS A 52 35.92 6.09 -7.27
CA LYS A 52 35.02 6.89 -6.43
C LYS A 52 33.57 6.63 -6.82
N VAL A 53 32.66 6.79 -5.86
CA VAL A 53 31.21 6.77 -6.10
C VAL A 53 30.70 8.21 -6.16
N PRO A 54 29.91 8.61 -7.17
CA PRO A 54 29.29 9.92 -7.19
C PRO A 54 28.32 10.10 -6.01
N SER A 55 28.27 11.31 -5.43
CA SER A 55 27.15 11.69 -4.56
C SER A 55 25.84 11.67 -5.34
N GLY A 56 24.68 11.54 -4.68
CA GLY A 56 23.37 11.52 -5.35
C GLY A 56 23.15 12.68 -6.33
N ALA A 57 23.37 13.93 -5.91
CA ALA A 57 23.25 15.11 -6.78
C ALA A 57 24.29 15.15 -7.92
N ALA A 58 25.44 14.50 -7.75
CA ALA A 58 26.46 14.43 -8.80
C ALA A 58 26.13 13.34 -9.82
N LEU A 59 25.59 12.20 -9.35
CA LEU A 59 25.04 11.15 -10.20
C LEU A 59 23.87 11.69 -11.02
N GLU A 60 22.99 12.46 -10.40
CA GLU A 60 21.86 13.07 -11.10
C GLU A 60 22.29 13.97 -12.27
N ARG A 61 23.25 14.87 -12.04
CA ARG A 61 23.79 15.75 -13.09
C ARG A 61 24.43 14.98 -14.25
N ILE A 62 25.12 13.87 -13.98
CA ILE A 62 25.70 13.07 -15.07
C ILE A 62 24.60 12.30 -15.81
N LEU A 63 23.57 11.79 -15.13
CA LEU A 63 22.42 11.13 -15.79
C LEU A 63 21.62 12.12 -16.65
N ASP A 64 21.45 13.37 -16.21
CA ASP A 64 20.86 14.46 -17.01
C ASP A 64 21.71 14.76 -18.26
N ALA A 65 23.03 14.92 -18.08
CA ALA A 65 23.96 15.19 -19.17
C ALA A 65 24.02 14.06 -20.21
N LEU A 66 23.73 12.83 -19.79
CA LEU A 66 23.65 11.64 -20.62
C LEU A 66 22.22 11.38 -21.13
N GLU A 67 21.25 12.24 -20.80
CA GLU A 67 19.84 12.14 -21.22
C GLU A 67 19.26 10.74 -20.98
N VAL A 68 19.52 10.20 -19.78
CA VAL A 68 19.06 8.86 -19.36
C VAL A 68 17.56 8.87 -19.13
N ASP A 69 16.85 7.83 -19.56
CA ASP A 69 15.41 7.72 -19.36
C ASP A 69 15.05 7.62 -17.87
N GLY A 70 13.79 7.94 -17.54
CA GLY A 70 13.33 8.04 -16.16
C GLY A 70 13.49 6.75 -15.35
N ARG A 71 13.33 5.57 -15.98
CA ARG A 71 13.39 4.28 -15.27
C ARG A 71 14.83 3.84 -15.03
N GLN A 72 15.68 3.95 -16.04
CA GLN A 72 17.10 3.69 -15.87
C GLN A 72 17.72 4.67 -14.87
N ARG A 73 17.33 5.96 -14.91
CA ARG A 73 17.71 6.97 -13.91
C ARG A 73 17.28 6.55 -12.50
N ALA A 74 16.01 6.18 -12.33
CA ALA A 74 15.47 5.75 -11.05
C ALA A 74 16.25 4.56 -10.48
N ARG A 75 16.49 3.54 -11.31
CA ARG A 75 17.27 2.35 -10.93
C ARG A 75 18.68 2.74 -10.47
N MET A 76 19.40 3.52 -11.28
CA MET A 76 20.79 3.92 -10.95
C MET A 76 20.87 4.76 -9.68
N LEU A 77 19.91 5.66 -9.44
CA LEU A 77 19.83 6.45 -8.20
C LEU A 77 19.53 5.57 -6.98
N ALA A 78 18.56 4.66 -7.10
CA ALA A 78 18.17 3.73 -6.04
C ALA A 78 19.32 2.79 -5.65
N ASP A 79 20.03 2.23 -6.63
CA ASP A 79 21.15 1.32 -6.40
C ASP A 79 22.36 2.05 -5.79
N SER A 80 22.61 3.29 -6.23
CA SER A 80 23.77 4.07 -5.78
C SER A 80 23.57 4.71 -4.40
N ASN A 81 22.41 5.30 -4.15
CA ASN A 81 22.14 6.06 -2.93
C ASN A 81 20.64 6.04 -2.59
N PRO A 82 20.17 4.99 -1.88
CA PRO A 82 18.76 4.83 -1.51
C PRO A 82 18.17 6.00 -0.72
N GLY A 83 18.99 6.64 0.14
CA GLY A 83 18.58 7.85 0.86
C GLY A 83 18.26 8.96 -0.12
N TYR A 84 19.22 9.29 -0.99
CA TYR A 84 19.03 10.32 -2.03
C TYR A 84 17.84 10.05 -2.95
N ALA A 85 17.70 8.80 -3.39
CA ALA A 85 16.64 8.37 -4.27
C ALA A 85 15.24 8.66 -3.70
N ARG A 86 15.06 8.69 -2.36
CA ARG A 86 13.77 9.02 -1.77
C ARG A 86 13.27 10.40 -2.18
N TRP A 87 14.15 11.40 -2.11
CA TRP A 87 13.79 12.78 -2.40
C TRP A 87 13.79 13.02 -3.91
N ALA A 88 14.80 12.52 -4.61
CA ALA A 88 14.96 12.71 -6.05
C ALA A 88 13.85 12.03 -6.88
N LEU A 89 13.27 10.94 -6.37
CA LEU A 89 12.24 10.16 -7.06
C LEU A 89 10.83 10.40 -6.50
N GLU A 90 10.64 11.35 -5.58
CA GLU A 90 9.34 11.66 -4.98
C GLU A 90 8.27 11.95 -6.04
N ASP A 91 8.66 12.69 -7.09
CA ASP A 91 7.81 13.04 -8.23
C ASP A 91 7.97 12.17 -9.49
N SER A 92 8.81 11.14 -9.43
CA SER A 92 8.99 10.21 -10.53
C SER A 92 7.76 9.32 -10.77
N GLU A 93 7.68 8.71 -11.94
CA GLU A 93 6.58 7.81 -12.31
C GLU A 93 6.38 6.67 -11.30
N LEU A 94 7.45 5.97 -10.94
CA LEU A 94 7.43 4.83 -10.00
C LEU A 94 7.39 5.26 -8.52
N GLY A 95 7.62 6.55 -8.25
CA GLY A 95 7.87 7.04 -6.91
C GLY A 95 9.18 6.49 -6.30
N PRO A 96 9.46 6.83 -5.03
CA PRO A 96 10.66 6.38 -4.35
C PRO A 96 10.58 4.88 -4.00
N PRO A 97 11.68 4.13 -4.09
CA PRO A 97 11.71 2.72 -3.74
C PRO A 97 11.43 2.50 -2.24
N VAL A 98 10.81 1.37 -1.91
CA VAL A 98 10.68 0.93 -0.52
C VAL A 98 12.05 0.49 0.01
N HIS A 99 12.42 1.00 1.18
CA HIS A 99 13.64 0.62 1.89
C HIS A 99 13.31 -0.11 3.20
N MET A 100 14.28 -0.90 3.67
CA MET A 100 14.18 -1.71 4.90
C MET A 100 13.73 -0.89 6.13
N GLY A 101 14.20 0.35 6.27
CA GLY A 101 13.77 1.26 7.33
C GLY A 101 12.26 1.42 7.47
N ARG A 102 11.54 1.42 6.34
CA ARG A 102 10.08 1.54 6.31
C ARG A 102 9.40 0.27 6.84
N MET A 103 9.99 -0.89 6.59
CA MET A 103 9.56 -2.18 7.14
C MET A 103 9.81 -2.24 8.66
N LEU A 104 10.98 -1.79 9.13
CA LEU A 104 11.28 -1.67 10.57
C LEU A 104 10.28 -0.77 11.29
N ARG A 105 9.98 0.40 10.70
CA ARG A 105 8.94 1.31 11.20
C ARG A 105 7.58 0.61 11.28
N SER A 106 7.21 -0.17 10.27
CA SER A 106 5.96 -0.94 10.28
C SER A 106 5.91 -1.96 11.43
N LEU A 107 7.01 -2.69 11.67
CA LEU A 107 7.12 -3.61 12.81
C LEU A 107 7.03 -2.88 14.16
N ARG A 108 7.70 -1.72 14.29
CA ARG A 108 7.64 -0.90 15.51
C ARG A 108 6.22 -0.42 15.80
N LEU A 109 5.55 0.15 14.80
CA LEU A 109 4.20 0.68 14.96
C LEU A 109 3.19 -0.42 15.28
N ARG A 110 3.40 -1.64 14.77
CA ARG A 110 2.60 -2.82 15.16
C ARG A 110 2.69 -3.13 16.65
N GLN A 111 3.85 -2.93 17.27
CA GLN A 111 4.02 -3.11 18.72
C GLN A 111 3.48 -1.92 19.54
N GLY A 112 3.05 -0.84 18.89
CA GLY A 112 2.65 0.39 19.56
C GLY A 112 3.82 1.13 20.21
N TRP A 113 5.07 0.85 19.79
CA TRP A 113 6.26 1.42 20.40
C TRP A 113 6.73 2.71 19.72
N THR A 114 7.33 3.58 20.52
CA THR A 114 8.11 4.75 20.11
C THR A 114 9.51 4.33 19.67
N GLN A 115 10.21 5.21 18.93
CA GLN A 115 11.60 4.96 18.54
C GLN A 115 12.53 4.87 19.77
N ALA A 116 12.22 5.59 20.86
CA ALA A 116 12.98 5.54 22.11
C ALA A 116 12.86 4.18 22.81
N GLU A 117 11.68 3.56 22.78
CA GLU A 117 11.47 2.21 23.34
C GLU A 117 12.22 1.14 22.55
N VAL A 118 12.24 1.23 21.21
CA VAL A 118 13.07 0.34 20.37
C VAL A 118 14.54 0.53 20.67
N ALA A 119 14.99 1.78 20.81
CA ALA A 119 16.38 2.11 21.12
C ALA A 119 16.80 1.51 22.47
N ALA A 120 15.96 1.66 23.51
CA ALA A 120 16.21 1.06 24.82
C ALA A 120 16.29 -0.47 24.77
N LYS A 121 15.46 -1.13 23.96
CA LYS A 121 15.45 -2.60 23.81
C LYS A 121 16.59 -3.15 22.95
N THR A 122 17.12 -2.35 22.02
CA THR A 122 18.21 -2.75 21.14
C THR A 122 19.59 -2.26 21.59
N GLY A 123 19.64 -1.44 22.65
CA GLY A 123 20.89 -0.91 23.21
C GLY A 123 21.54 0.19 22.35
N VAL A 124 20.74 0.91 21.56
CA VAL A 124 21.21 2.02 20.69
C VAL A 124 20.56 3.34 21.07
N THR A 125 20.92 4.43 20.39
CA THR A 125 20.28 5.73 20.59
C THR A 125 18.98 5.85 19.79
N GLN A 126 18.03 6.67 20.25
CA GLN A 126 16.82 6.96 19.48
C GLN A 126 17.15 7.54 18.09
N SER A 127 18.20 8.35 17.99
CA SER A 127 18.65 8.90 16.71
C SER A 127 19.19 7.83 15.76
N ALA A 128 19.77 6.73 16.26
CA ALA A 128 20.15 5.60 15.43
C ALA A 128 18.91 4.91 14.85
N VAL A 129 17.89 4.66 15.67
CA VAL A 129 16.60 4.11 15.20
C VAL A 129 15.95 5.03 14.17
N ALA A 130 15.95 6.34 14.41
CA ALA A 130 15.41 7.31 13.46
C ALA A 130 16.12 7.24 12.10
N LYS A 131 17.47 7.15 12.09
CA LYS A 131 18.27 6.98 10.87
C LYS A 131 18.06 5.63 10.18
N TRP A 132 17.77 4.57 10.92
CA TRP A 132 17.40 3.28 10.34
C TRP A 132 16.04 3.39 9.64
N GLU A 133 15.04 3.94 10.33
CA GLU A 133 13.68 4.08 9.81
C GLU A 133 13.59 5.06 8.65
N SER A 134 14.41 6.10 8.65
CA SER A 134 14.57 7.02 7.53
C SER A 134 15.55 6.50 6.47
N GLY A 135 16.08 5.28 6.56
CA GLY A 135 17.01 4.73 5.57
C GLY A 135 18.31 5.53 5.37
N ASP A 136 18.62 6.49 6.24
CA ASP A 136 19.87 7.28 6.19
C ASP A 136 21.07 6.47 6.67
N SER A 137 20.84 5.30 7.27
CA SER A 137 21.87 4.36 7.66
C SER A 137 21.42 2.92 7.37
N ARG A 138 22.37 2.10 6.92
CA ARG A 138 22.14 0.68 6.67
C ARG A 138 22.09 -0.06 8.01
N LEU A 139 21.10 -0.93 8.15
CA LEU A 139 20.98 -1.85 9.27
C LEU A 139 21.31 -3.25 8.79
N GLU A 140 22.45 -3.80 9.23
CA GLU A 140 22.97 -5.07 8.73
C GLU A 140 23.54 -5.92 9.89
N GLY A 141 23.80 -7.20 9.62
CA GLY A 141 24.47 -8.10 10.55
C GLY A 141 23.76 -8.28 11.89
N THR A 142 24.51 -8.22 12.99
CA THR A 142 23.99 -8.43 14.36
C THR A 142 23.00 -7.35 14.77
N ALA A 143 23.17 -6.11 14.32
CA ALA A 143 22.25 -5.01 14.63
C ALA A 143 20.86 -5.26 14.01
N LEU A 144 20.80 -5.80 12.79
CA LEU A 144 19.54 -6.20 12.16
C LEU A 144 18.86 -7.32 12.94
N HIS A 145 19.60 -8.36 13.32
CA HIS A 145 19.06 -9.47 14.11
C HIS A 145 18.49 -8.99 15.46
N ASN A 146 19.22 -8.11 16.16
CA ASN A 146 18.77 -7.54 17.43
C ASN A 146 17.49 -6.71 17.26
N ALA A 147 17.41 -5.90 16.20
CA ALA A 147 16.21 -5.13 15.89
C ALA A 147 15.01 -6.03 15.57
N CYS A 148 15.19 -7.04 14.71
CA CYS A 148 14.15 -8.01 14.38
C CYS A 148 13.65 -8.75 15.62
N PHE A 149 14.57 -9.23 16.47
CA PHE A 149 14.22 -9.90 17.72
C PHE A 149 13.46 -8.98 18.67
N ALA A 150 13.98 -7.76 18.90
CA ALA A 150 13.32 -6.78 19.77
C ALA A 150 11.91 -6.44 19.30
N LEU A 151 11.70 -6.33 17.98
CA LEU A 151 10.41 -5.99 17.37
C LEU A 151 9.45 -7.17 17.25
N GLY A 152 9.84 -8.37 17.69
CA GLY A 152 9.05 -9.58 17.57
C GLY A 152 8.73 -9.93 16.12
N ALA A 153 9.71 -9.73 15.21
CA ALA A 153 9.58 -10.11 13.82
C ALA A 153 9.48 -11.64 13.70
N SER A 154 8.55 -12.11 12.87
CA SER A 154 8.45 -13.52 12.50
C SER A 154 9.61 -13.92 11.57
N PRO A 155 9.94 -15.23 11.43
CA PRO A 155 10.99 -15.68 10.51
C PRO A 155 10.80 -15.16 9.07
N ARG A 156 9.56 -15.07 8.59
CA ARG A 156 9.23 -14.56 7.25
C ARG A 156 9.50 -13.05 7.12
N GLU A 157 9.24 -12.28 8.18
CA GLU A 157 9.56 -10.84 8.22
C GLU A 157 11.06 -10.60 8.32
N CYS A 158 11.76 -11.42 9.12
CA CYS A 158 13.22 -11.41 9.18
C CYS A 158 13.84 -11.69 7.81
N ALA A 159 13.31 -12.66 7.06
CA ALA A 159 13.77 -12.96 5.71
C ALA A 159 13.59 -11.76 4.76
N VAL A 160 12.42 -11.13 4.76
CA VAL A 160 12.18 -9.92 3.94
C VAL A 160 13.12 -8.77 4.32
N LEU A 161 13.43 -8.60 5.60
CA LEU A 161 14.37 -7.57 6.07
C LEU A 161 15.83 -7.92 5.80
N ALA A 162 16.23 -9.19 5.87
CA ALA A 162 17.62 -9.62 5.73
C ALA A 162 18.09 -9.70 4.28
N VAL A 163 17.18 -9.83 3.32
CA VAL A 163 17.52 -9.89 1.89
C VAL A 163 17.95 -8.51 1.39
N ALA A 164 19.26 -8.31 1.30
CA ALA A 164 19.86 -7.34 0.37
C ALA A 164 19.59 -7.80 -1.07
N PRO A 165 19.48 -6.87 -2.03
CA PRO A 165 18.50 -6.90 -3.12
C PRO A 165 18.96 -7.72 -4.32
N GLU A 166 19.15 -9.02 -4.19
CA GLU A 166 18.99 -9.86 -5.37
C GLU A 166 17.47 -9.97 -5.61
N PRO A 167 16.95 -9.55 -6.77
CA PRO A 167 15.58 -9.93 -7.12
C PRO A 167 15.51 -11.45 -7.03
N PHE A 168 14.56 -11.97 -6.25
CA PHE A 168 14.24 -13.39 -6.28
C PHE A 168 13.98 -13.78 -7.73
N GLY A 169 14.87 -14.60 -8.30
CA GLY A 169 14.98 -14.82 -9.75
C GLY A 169 16.41 -14.88 -10.31
N SER A 170 17.45 -14.98 -9.49
CA SER A 170 18.79 -15.41 -9.95
C SER A 170 18.87 -16.92 -10.24
N GLY A 171 17.78 -17.65 -10.02
CA GLY A 171 17.58 -19.01 -10.53
C GLY A 171 16.70 -18.97 -11.78
N ASP A 172 16.74 -20.03 -12.59
CA ASP A 172 16.01 -20.16 -13.86
C ASP A 172 14.47 -20.08 -13.75
N GLU A 173 13.90 -19.89 -12.55
CA GLU A 173 12.46 -19.78 -12.35
C GLU A 173 11.94 -18.32 -12.44
N PRO A 174 10.95 -18.05 -13.30
CA PRO A 174 10.36 -16.72 -13.44
C PRO A 174 9.59 -16.31 -12.17
N PHE A 175 9.65 -15.02 -11.84
CA PHE A 175 8.91 -14.44 -10.72
C PHE A 175 7.39 -14.54 -10.95
N ASP A 176 6.69 -15.31 -10.11
CA ASP A 176 5.24 -15.45 -10.15
C ASP A 176 4.57 -14.45 -9.19
N PHE A 177 4.08 -13.34 -9.74
CA PHE A 177 3.37 -12.32 -8.96
C PHE A 177 2.09 -12.85 -8.34
N GLU A 178 1.26 -13.57 -9.09
CA GLU A 178 -0.07 -14.00 -8.64
C GLU A 178 0.05 -14.97 -7.46
N ALA A 179 0.96 -15.96 -7.56
CA ALA A 179 1.21 -16.89 -6.46
C ALA A 179 1.70 -16.16 -5.20
N ARG A 180 2.63 -15.21 -5.34
CA ARG A 180 3.20 -14.47 -4.20
C ARG A 180 2.18 -13.52 -3.57
N TYR A 181 1.38 -12.86 -4.40
CA TYR A 181 0.30 -12.00 -3.94
C TYR A 181 -0.75 -12.80 -3.17
N ALA A 182 -1.20 -13.94 -3.70
CA ALA A 182 -2.12 -14.85 -3.04
C ALA A 182 -1.55 -15.42 -1.72
N GLU A 183 -0.26 -15.78 -1.69
CA GLU A 183 0.41 -16.26 -0.48
C GLU A 183 0.40 -15.21 0.64
N ILE A 184 0.58 -13.92 0.30
CA ILE A 184 0.51 -12.83 1.28
C ILE A 184 -0.94 -12.61 1.73
N ASP A 185 -1.90 -12.64 0.80
CA ASP A 185 -3.32 -12.42 1.12
C ASP A 185 -3.91 -13.53 2.00
N ALA A 186 -3.38 -14.75 1.92
CA ALA A 186 -3.74 -15.86 2.79
C ALA A 186 -3.24 -15.72 4.24
N LEU A 187 -2.32 -14.80 4.53
CA LEU A 187 -1.75 -14.65 5.88
C LEU A 187 -2.69 -13.95 6.87
N PRO A 188 -2.43 -14.09 8.18
CA PRO A 188 -3.02 -13.22 9.18
C PRO A 188 -2.82 -11.73 8.85
N PRO A 189 -3.86 -10.88 8.97
CA PRO A 189 -3.80 -9.46 8.61
C PRO A 189 -2.60 -8.70 9.19
N ARG A 190 -2.19 -9.02 10.42
CA ARG A 190 -1.04 -8.40 11.09
C ARG A 190 0.33 -8.62 10.41
N LEU A 191 0.47 -9.59 9.51
CA LEU A 191 1.71 -9.91 8.80
C LEU A 191 1.75 -9.28 7.39
N ARG A 192 0.59 -9.04 6.79
CA ARG A 192 0.47 -8.57 5.39
C ARG A 192 1.22 -7.25 5.14
N PRO A 193 1.15 -6.21 6.00
CA PRO A 193 1.76 -4.92 5.69
C PRO A 193 3.27 -4.98 5.45
N VAL A 194 4.00 -5.74 6.27
CA VAL A 194 5.46 -5.87 6.15
C VAL A 194 5.84 -6.68 4.92
N LEU A 195 5.11 -7.75 4.63
CA LEU A 195 5.41 -8.56 3.46
C LEU A 195 5.01 -7.88 2.15
N ARG A 196 3.94 -7.07 2.13
CA ARG A 196 3.59 -6.22 0.99
C ARG A 196 4.64 -5.14 0.74
N LEU A 197 5.23 -4.56 1.79
CA LEU A 197 6.39 -3.67 1.62
C LEU A 197 7.58 -4.40 0.97
N GLY A 198 7.83 -5.65 1.34
CA GLY A 198 8.84 -6.50 0.70
C GLY A 198 8.56 -6.73 -0.78
N LEU A 199 7.33 -7.18 -1.09
CA LEU A 199 6.88 -7.40 -2.46
C LEU A 199 6.91 -6.11 -3.30
N GLU A 200 6.52 -4.97 -2.73
CA GLU A 200 6.62 -3.65 -3.38
C GLU A 200 8.07 -3.30 -3.70
N ALA A 201 9.03 -3.58 -2.82
CA ALA A 201 10.44 -3.34 -3.06
C ALA A 201 10.97 -4.16 -4.24
N ASP A 202 10.54 -5.42 -4.38
CA ASP A 202 10.96 -6.29 -5.48
C ASP A 202 10.27 -5.90 -6.79
N LEU A 203 8.96 -5.67 -6.77
CA LEU A 203 8.21 -5.19 -7.94
C LEU A 203 8.71 -3.83 -8.43
N TRP A 204 9.14 -2.94 -7.53
CA TRP A 204 9.73 -1.66 -7.94
C TRP A 204 11.01 -1.87 -8.76
N LYS A 205 11.89 -2.80 -8.37
CA LYS A 205 13.10 -3.13 -9.13
C LYS A 205 12.78 -3.74 -10.49
N LEU A 206 11.76 -4.60 -10.54
CA LEU A 206 11.28 -5.21 -11.78
C LEU A 206 10.67 -4.16 -12.71
N ALA A 207 9.79 -3.29 -12.20
CA ALA A 207 9.17 -2.18 -12.93
C ALA A 207 10.21 -1.17 -13.45
N ALA A 208 11.25 -0.89 -12.67
CA ALA A 208 12.37 -0.05 -13.10
C ALA A 208 13.18 -0.65 -14.26
N ARG A 209 12.98 -1.93 -14.61
CA ARG A 209 13.60 -2.61 -15.75
C ARG A 209 12.61 -2.85 -16.89
N ASP A 210 11.37 -3.19 -16.57
CA ASP A 210 10.34 -3.56 -17.53
C ASP A 210 8.95 -3.04 -17.08
N PRO A 211 8.29 -2.16 -17.87
CA PRO A 211 6.95 -1.63 -17.56
C PRO A 211 5.84 -2.68 -17.41
N VAL A 212 6.04 -3.92 -17.85
CA VAL A 212 5.05 -5.00 -17.63
C VAL A 212 4.70 -5.18 -16.15
N TRP A 213 5.62 -4.81 -15.25
CA TRP A 213 5.44 -4.91 -13.80
C TRP A 213 4.73 -3.71 -13.16
N ASP A 214 4.37 -2.67 -13.93
CA ASP A 214 3.71 -1.48 -13.37
C ASP A 214 2.32 -1.78 -12.80
N GLY A 215 1.54 -2.64 -13.46
CA GLY A 215 0.22 -3.07 -12.97
C GLY A 215 0.32 -3.83 -11.65
N PRO A 216 1.14 -4.90 -11.58
CA PRO A 216 1.47 -5.58 -10.32
C PRO A 216 1.96 -4.64 -9.22
N LEU A 217 2.88 -3.73 -9.54
CA LEU A 217 3.38 -2.73 -8.59
C LEU A 217 2.26 -1.82 -8.09
N CYS A 218 1.43 -1.28 -9.00
CA CYS A 218 0.28 -0.44 -8.67
C CYS A 218 -0.68 -1.16 -7.72
N THR A 219 -0.96 -2.45 -7.98
CA THR A 219 -1.83 -3.29 -7.15
C THR A 219 -1.30 -3.40 -5.72
N VAL A 220 -0.02 -3.74 -5.55
CA VAL A 220 0.59 -3.90 -4.22
C VAL A 220 0.68 -2.58 -3.49
N MET A 221 1.08 -1.51 -4.17
CA MET A 221 1.11 -0.17 -3.57
C MET A 221 -0.29 0.25 -3.12
N ALA A 222 -1.33 0.03 -3.95
CA ALA A 222 -2.70 0.39 -3.63
C ALA A 222 -3.24 -0.36 -2.41
N GLN A 223 -2.97 -1.66 -2.35
CA GLN A 223 -3.35 -2.50 -1.21
C GLN A 223 -2.60 -2.12 0.06
N ARG A 224 -1.33 -1.71 -0.04
CA ARG A 224 -0.60 -1.17 1.10
C ARG A 224 -1.25 0.11 1.63
N VAL A 225 -1.67 1.04 0.77
CA VAL A 225 -2.41 2.25 1.21
C VAL A 225 -3.73 1.85 1.90
N TYR A 226 -4.40 0.82 1.41
CA TYR A 226 -5.59 0.29 2.06
C TYR A 226 -5.29 -0.32 3.44
N ASP A 227 -4.18 -1.04 3.60
CA ASP A 227 -3.73 -1.52 4.92
C ASP A 227 -3.41 -0.37 5.86
N THR A 228 -2.76 0.70 5.39
CA THR A 228 -2.49 1.92 6.17
C THR A 228 -3.80 2.48 6.77
N ARG A 229 -4.89 2.45 5.99
CA ARG A 229 -6.24 2.78 6.49
C ARG A 229 -6.74 1.80 7.54
N LEU A 230 -6.56 0.49 7.35
CA LEU A 230 -6.97 -0.52 8.34
C LEU A 230 -6.17 -0.44 9.66
N MET A 231 -4.96 0.13 9.59
CA MET A 231 -4.13 0.44 10.75
C MET A 231 -4.44 1.80 11.37
N CYS A 232 -5.48 2.51 10.89
CA CYS A 232 -5.88 3.85 11.33
C CYS A 232 -4.77 4.91 11.24
N ARG A 233 -3.81 4.74 10.32
CA ARG A 233 -2.70 5.67 10.07
C ARG A 233 -3.09 6.70 9.01
N TYR A 234 -4.15 7.46 9.31
CA TYR A 234 -4.82 8.35 8.36
C TYR A 234 -3.93 9.47 7.82
N ASP A 235 -2.96 9.94 8.60
CA ASP A 235 -1.97 10.95 8.25
C ASP A 235 -1.04 10.54 7.10
N GLU A 236 -0.87 9.24 6.88
CA GLU A 236 0.03 8.72 5.84
C GLU A 236 -0.67 8.45 4.51
N ILE A 237 -1.99 8.24 4.54
CA ILE A 237 -2.78 7.82 3.36
C ILE A 237 -2.59 8.78 2.18
N GLU A 238 -2.62 10.10 2.42
CA GLU A 238 -2.52 11.06 1.32
C GLU A 238 -1.17 10.99 0.60
N GLY A 239 -0.07 10.97 1.36
CA GLY A 239 1.28 10.88 0.81
C GLY A 239 1.48 9.59 0.03
N GLU A 240 1.04 8.47 0.59
CA GLU A 240 1.20 7.16 -0.04
C GLU A 240 0.30 6.99 -1.28
N ALA A 241 -0.93 7.50 -1.25
CA ALA A 241 -1.85 7.42 -2.37
C ALA A 241 -1.42 8.26 -3.57
N LYS A 242 -0.71 9.38 -3.36
CA LYS A 242 -0.19 10.22 -4.45
C LYS A 242 0.65 9.42 -5.44
N GLY A 243 1.56 8.58 -4.95
CA GLY A 243 2.39 7.71 -5.79
C GLY A 243 1.56 6.70 -6.60
N VAL A 244 0.60 6.03 -5.95
CA VAL A 244 -0.30 5.06 -6.61
C VAL A 244 -1.10 5.73 -7.73
N LEU A 245 -1.68 6.89 -7.44
CA LEU A 245 -2.50 7.62 -8.43
C LEU A 245 -1.68 8.15 -9.60
N ARG A 246 -0.40 8.46 -9.39
CA ARG A 246 0.51 8.86 -10.46
C ARG A 246 0.80 7.70 -11.39
N LEU A 247 1.16 6.54 -10.86
CA LEU A 247 1.41 5.31 -11.63
C LEU A 247 0.15 4.83 -12.36
N ALA A 248 -1.00 4.87 -11.69
CA ALA A 248 -2.28 4.53 -12.30
C ALA A 248 -2.64 5.44 -13.48
N LYS A 249 -2.32 6.74 -13.36
CA LYS A 249 -2.56 7.71 -14.42
C LYS A 249 -1.61 7.51 -15.62
N SER A 250 -0.34 7.16 -15.39
CA SER A 250 0.62 6.96 -16.49
C SER A 250 0.36 5.65 -17.25
N GLY A 251 0.05 4.56 -16.55
CA GLY A 251 -0.14 3.25 -17.17
C GLY A 251 -1.58 2.77 -17.34
N GLY A 252 -2.58 3.56 -16.93
CA GLY A 252 -3.99 3.21 -17.07
C GLY A 252 -4.53 2.23 -16.03
N PHE A 253 -3.81 2.01 -14.93
CA PHE A 253 -4.13 1.03 -13.88
C PHE A 253 -5.19 1.52 -12.86
N TRP A 254 -6.29 2.09 -13.36
CA TRP A 254 -7.34 2.67 -12.51
C TRP A 254 -8.02 1.62 -11.63
N ALA A 255 -8.21 0.40 -12.14
CA ALA A 255 -8.80 -0.70 -11.39
C ALA A 255 -7.92 -1.08 -10.20
N GLU A 256 -6.65 -1.31 -10.45
CA GLU A 256 -5.60 -1.67 -9.50
C GLU A 256 -5.42 -0.59 -8.42
N ALA A 257 -5.57 0.68 -8.78
CA ALA A 257 -5.47 1.81 -7.84
C ALA A 257 -6.70 2.02 -6.95
N THR A 258 -7.80 1.29 -7.18
CA THR A 258 -9.06 1.48 -6.45
C THR A 258 -8.92 1.33 -4.93
N PRO A 259 -8.16 0.36 -4.37
CA PRO A 259 -7.96 0.27 -2.92
C PRO A 259 -7.35 1.55 -2.31
N ALA A 260 -6.37 2.19 -2.97
CA ALA A 260 -5.80 3.46 -2.52
C ALA A 260 -6.81 4.60 -2.60
N PHE A 261 -7.59 4.67 -3.69
CA PHE A 261 -8.64 5.68 -3.81
C PHE A 261 -9.71 5.53 -2.73
N MET A 262 -10.06 4.29 -2.37
CA MET A 262 -11.04 4.03 -1.32
C MET A 262 -10.47 4.33 0.08
N ALA A 263 -9.17 4.14 0.30
CA ALA A 263 -8.50 4.65 1.50
C ALA A 263 -8.57 6.18 1.60
N LEU A 264 -8.36 6.90 0.48
CA LEU A 264 -8.56 8.36 0.42
C LEU A 264 -10.01 8.77 0.69
N ALA A 265 -10.99 8.03 0.16
CA ALA A 265 -12.41 8.29 0.45
C ALA A 265 -12.74 8.15 1.94
N ASN A 266 -12.13 7.17 2.61
CA ASN A 266 -12.23 7.00 4.06
C ASN A 266 -11.52 8.12 4.82
N LEU A 267 -10.33 8.55 4.38
CA LEU A 267 -9.65 9.72 4.95
C LEU A 267 -10.54 10.98 4.85
N TRP A 268 -11.15 11.23 3.70
CA TRP A 268 -12.05 12.38 3.53
C TRP A 268 -13.26 12.30 4.45
N LYS A 269 -13.81 11.09 4.67
CA LYS A 269 -14.85 10.86 5.67
C LYS A 269 -14.37 11.26 7.07
N HIS A 270 -13.20 10.77 7.47
CA HIS A 270 -12.58 11.08 8.77
C HIS A 270 -12.31 12.59 8.94
N GLN A 271 -11.95 13.29 7.87
CA GLN A 271 -11.76 14.74 7.84
C GLN A 271 -13.08 15.55 7.76
N GLY A 272 -14.24 14.89 7.82
CA GLY A 272 -15.54 15.57 7.79
C GLY A 272 -15.89 16.16 6.43
N MET A 273 -15.34 15.63 5.33
CA MET A 273 -15.69 16.10 3.99
C MET A 273 -17.19 15.92 3.74
N ALA A 274 -17.83 16.99 3.26
CA ALA A 274 -19.24 16.99 2.91
C ALA A 274 -19.59 15.83 1.97
N LEU A 275 -20.70 15.15 2.28
CA LEU A 275 -21.13 13.92 1.63
C LEU A 275 -21.28 14.06 0.11
N ALA A 276 -21.92 15.14 -0.36
CA ALA A 276 -22.08 15.44 -1.79
C ALA A 276 -20.73 15.56 -2.52
N LYS A 277 -19.74 16.20 -1.89
CA LYS A 277 -18.39 16.35 -2.46
C LYS A 277 -17.66 15.01 -2.55
N ARG A 278 -17.81 14.15 -1.53
CA ARG A 278 -17.28 12.78 -1.53
C ARG A 278 -17.94 11.93 -2.62
N THR A 279 -19.26 11.97 -2.73
CA THR A 279 -20.02 11.26 -3.78
C THR A 279 -19.56 11.65 -5.17
N ALA A 280 -19.44 12.95 -5.46
CA ALA A 280 -18.98 13.41 -6.77
C ALA A 280 -17.54 12.94 -7.10
N ARG A 281 -16.68 12.74 -6.10
CA ARG A 281 -15.34 12.16 -6.30
C ARG A 281 -15.42 10.68 -6.62
N LEU A 282 -16.25 9.92 -5.91
CA LEU A 282 -16.48 8.50 -6.16
C LEU A 282 -17.09 8.26 -7.55
N GLU A 283 -18.07 9.07 -7.97
CA GLU A 283 -18.69 8.97 -9.30
C GLU A 283 -17.65 9.16 -10.40
N ARG A 284 -16.85 10.23 -10.32
CA ARG A 284 -15.73 10.45 -11.26
C ARG A 284 -14.73 9.30 -11.28
N TRP A 285 -14.49 8.64 -10.15
CA TRP A 285 -13.59 7.47 -10.11
C TRP A 285 -14.23 6.28 -10.79
N ALA A 286 -15.48 5.95 -10.45
CA ALA A 286 -16.23 4.85 -11.04
C ALA A 286 -16.36 4.96 -12.57
N ASP A 287 -16.47 6.18 -13.10
CA ASP A 287 -16.51 6.43 -14.55
C ASP A 287 -15.22 6.03 -15.29
N ARG A 288 -14.08 5.97 -14.59
CA ARG A 288 -12.79 5.53 -15.16
C ARG A 288 -12.59 4.01 -15.09
N LEU A 289 -13.43 3.31 -14.33
CA LEU A 289 -13.23 1.89 -14.06
C LEU A 289 -13.86 1.01 -15.14
N PRO A 290 -13.16 -0.04 -15.60
CA PRO A 290 -13.77 -1.07 -16.43
C PRO A 290 -14.91 -1.78 -15.67
N ARG A 291 -15.74 -2.52 -16.39
CA ARG A 291 -16.81 -3.34 -15.79
C ARG A 291 -16.23 -4.59 -15.14
N ASN A 292 -15.72 -4.44 -13.92
CA ASN A 292 -15.15 -5.53 -13.12
C ASN A 292 -15.40 -5.32 -11.62
N LEU A 293 -14.91 -6.25 -10.80
CA LEU A 293 -15.12 -6.25 -9.35
C LEU A 293 -14.58 -4.99 -8.64
N TYR A 294 -13.57 -4.31 -9.18
CA TYR A 294 -13.05 -3.08 -8.58
C TYR A 294 -14.06 -1.93 -8.65
N ARG A 295 -14.92 -1.92 -9.69
CA ARG A 295 -15.97 -0.91 -9.84
C ARG A 295 -17.04 -0.98 -8.74
N LEU A 296 -17.17 -2.11 -8.06
CA LEU A 296 -18.12 -2.31 -6.97
C LEU A 296 -17.82 -1.41 -5.77
N TRP A 297 -16.54 -1.18 -5.48
CA TRP A 297 -16.12 -0.47 -4.27
C TRP A 297 -16.60 1.00 -4.27
N PRO A 298 -16.31 1.82 -5.31
CA PRO A 298 -16.82 3.19 -5.35
C PRO A 298 -18.34 3.24 -5.53
N LEU A 299 -18.95 2.31 -6.28
CA LEU A 299 -20.40 2.27 -6.45
C LEU A 299 -21.14 1.96 -5.15
N GLY A 300 -20.64 1.03 -4.33
CA GLY A 300 -21.17 0.78 -2.99
C GLY A 300 -21.08 2.03 -2.10
N GLY A 301 -19.94 2.72 -2.13
CA GLY A 301 -19.77 3.99 -1.41
C GLY A 301 -20.72 5.10 -1.90
N ILE A 302 -21.03 5.17 -3.20
CA ILE A 302 -22.02 6.11 -3.75
C ILE A 302 -23.42 5.74 -3.26
N ALA A 303 -23.79 4.45 -3.30
CA ALA A 303 -25.08 3.96 -2.86
C ALA A 303 -25.34 4.27 -1.38
N GLU A 304 -24.36 4.01 -0.51
CA GLU A 304 -24.42 4.37 0.91
C GLU A 304 -24.56 5.88 1.13
N ASN A 305 -23.84 6.69 0.36
CA ASN A 305 -23.94 8.15 0.47
C ASN A 305 -25.32 8.65 0.04
N ARG A 306 -25.92 8.10 -1.02
CA ARG A 306 -27.28 8.46 -1.47
C ARG A 306 -28.31 8.09 -0.42
N ALA A 307 -28.23 6.88 0.12
CA ALA A 307 -29.10 6.44 1.21
C ALA A 307 -28.99 7.33 2.45
N THR A 308 -27.78 7.75 2.82
CA THR A 308 -27.57 8.71 3.93
C THR A 308 -28.21 10.07 3.66
N LEU A 309 -28.33 10.49 2.39
CA LEU A 309 -29.03 11.71 1.98
C LEU A 309 -30.56 11.52 1.83
N GLY A 310 -31.09 10.35 2.17
CA GLY A 310 -32.52 10.03 2.09
C GLY A 310 -32.96 9.38 0.77
N ASP A 311 -32.04 9.15 -0.18
CA ASP A 311 -32.32 8.45 -1.43
C ASP A 311 -31.96 6.95 -1.32
N GLU A 312 -32.70 6.22 -0.47
CA GLU A 312 -32.53 4.77 -0.30
C GLU A 312 -32.79 4.02 -1.62
N LYS A 313 -33.84 4.44 -2.36
CA LYS A 313 -34.23 3.82 -3.63
C LYS A 313 -33.12 3.93 -4.67
N GLY A 314 -32.57 5.12 -4.90
CA GLY A 314 -31.47 5.32 -5.84
C GLY A 314 -30.17 4.65 -5.41
N GLY A 315 -29.94 4.52 -4.09
CA GLY A 315 -28.86 3.67 -3.55
C GLY A 315 -29.07 2.20 -3.90
N MET A 316 -30.28 1.68 -3.69
CA MET A 316 -30.63 0.29 -3.99
C MET A 316 -30.53 -0.03 -5.48
N GLU A 317 -31.06 0.84 -6.35
CA GLU A 317 -30.94 0.72 -7.80
C GLU A 317 -29.49 0.65 -8.24
N MET A 318 -28.59 1.37 -7.56
CA MET A 318 -27.16 1.31 -7.86
C MET A 318 -26.51 -0.03 -7.47
N VAL A 319 -26.88 -0.60 -6.31
CA VAL A 319 -26.42 -1.94 -5.90
C VAL A 319 -26.95 -3.02 -6.85
N LEU A 320 -28.19 -2.89 -7.34
CA LEU A 320 -28.73 -3.82 -8.34
C LEU A 320 -28.07 -3.64 -9.72
N ARG A 321 -27.75 -2.41 -10.11
CA ARG A 321 -27.02 -2.14 -11.36
C ARG A 321 -25.60 -2.69 -11.32
N ILE A 322 -24.93 -2.58 -10.17
CA ILE A 322 -23.65 -3.22 -9.88
C ILE A 322 -23.67 -4.70 -10.29
N ARG A 323 -24.71 -5.44 -9.89
CA ARG A 323 -24.88 -6.86 -10.23
C ARG A 323 -25.04 -7.08 -11.74
N GLY A 324 -25.83 -6.23 -12.40
CA GLY A 324 -25.98 -6.26 -13.86
C GLY A 324 -24.68 -5.97 -14.61
N ASP A 325 -23.84 -5.08 -14.10
CA ASP A 325 -22.58 -4.66 -14.72
C ASP A 325 -21.49 -5.78 -14.70
N LEU A 326 -21.60 -6.76 -13.80
CA LEU A 326 -20.67 -7.89 -13.68
C LEU A 326 -20.97 -9.07 -14.62
N GLY A 327 -22.17 -9.12 -15.23
CA GLY A 327 -22.60 -10.17 -16.15
C GLY A 327 -22.66 -11.57 -15.50
N GLU A 328 -22.72 -12.62 -16.35
CA GLU A 328 -22.77 -14.03 -15.91
C GLU A 328 -21.44 -14.56 -15.34
N HIS A 329 -20.33 -13.84 -15.55
CA HIS A 329 -18.98 -14.27 -15.15
C HIS A 329 -18.47 -13.60 -13.87
N GLY A 330 -19.11 -12.52 -13.41
CA GLY A 330 -18.84 -11.91 -12.13
C GLY A 330 -19.94 -12.25 -11.13
N SER A 331 -19.99 -13.51 -10.69
CA SER A 331 -20.79 -13.89 -9.54
C SER A 331 -20.27 -13.13 -8.32
N THR A 332 -20.89 -12.00 -7.94
CA THR A 332 -20.94 -11.66 -6.52
C THR A 332 -21.66 -12.82 -5.86
N ASP A 333 -21.02 -13.46 -4.89
CA ASP A 333 -21.75 -14.41 -4.08
C ASP A 333 -22.94 -13.67 -3.42
N ASP A 334 -23.98 -14.42 -3.08
CA ASP A 334 -25.16 -13.90 -2.39
C ASP A 334 -24.78 -13.11 -1.12
N PHE A 335 -23.62 -13.42 -0.52
CA PHE A 335 -23.07 -12.72 0.62
C PHE A 335 -22.71 -11.25 0.32
N HIS A 336 -21.97 -10.94 -0.75
CA HIS A 336 -21.58 -9.56 -1.07
C HIS A 336 -22.77 -8.69 -1.45
N ASP A 337 -23.76 -9.24 -2.16
CA ASP A 337 -25.00 -8.56 -2.50
C ASP A 337 -25.78 -8.20 -1.23
N ARG A 338 -26.01 -9.17 -0.34
CA ARG A 338 -26.70 -8.93 0.94
C ARG A 338 -25.96 -7.91 1.79
N GLN A 339 -24.63 -7.94 1.79
CA GLN A 339 -23.80 -6.98 2.53
C GLN A 339 -24.01 -5.55 1.99
N ALA A 340 -23.96 -5.36 0.68
CA ALA A 340 -24.14 -4.05 0.06
C ALA A 340 -25.57 -3.51 0.30
N ILE A 341 -26.59 -4.35 0.11
CA ILE A 341 -28.01 -3.99 0.36
C ILE A 341 -28.23 -3.61 1.82
N ALA A 342 -27.70 -4.41 2.76
CA ALA A 342 -27.78 -4.12 4.18
C ALA A 342 -27.07 -2.79 4.53
N GLY A 343 -25.96 -2.47 3.87
CA GLY A 343 -25.22 -1.22 4.07
C GLY A 343 -26.03 -0.01 3.67
N VAL A 344 -26.67 -0.07 2.49
CA VAL A 344 -27.59 0.96 1.99
C VAL A 344 -28.78 1.15 2.95
N ARG A 345 -29.41 0.06 3.41
CA ARG A 345 -30.54 0.13 4.35
C ARG A 345 -30.14 0.75 5.69
N LEU A 346 -29.00 0.34 6.25
CA LEU A 346 -28.47 0.94 7.48
C LEU A 346 -28.18 2.44 7.31
N ALA A 347 -27.57 2.83 6.20
CA ALA A 347 -27.27 4.23 5.90
C ALA A 347 -28.55 5.09 5.82
N ALA A 348 -29.62 4.55 5.21
CA ALA A 348 -30.95 5.16 5.19
C ALA A 348 -31.64 5.21 6.57
N GLY A 349 -31.16 4.45 7.56
CA GLY A 349 -31.80 4.28 8.86
C GLY A 349 -32.91 3.22 8.86
N ASN A 350 -33.02 2.41 7.80
CA ASN A 350 -33.97 1.31 7.68
C ASN A 350 -33.46 0.05 8.40
N ALA A 351 -33.28 0.17 9.71
CA ALA A 351 -32.68 -0.86 10.55
C ALA A 351 -33.53 -2.14 10.62
N LYS A 352 -34.87 -2.03 10.56
CA LYS A 352 -35.76 -3.20 10.57
C LYS A 352 -35.55 -4.08 9.33
N ALA A 353 -35.58 -3.48 8.13
CA ALA A 353 -35.35 -4.21 6.90
C ALA A 353 -33.93 -4.76 6.79
N THR A 354 -32.96 -4.16 7.49
CA THR A 354 -31.61 -4.71 7.61
C THR A 354 -31.61 -6.01 8.42
N LEU A 355 -32.31 -6.06 9.56
CA LEU A 355 -32.38 -7.26 10.40
C LEU A 355 -33.10 -8.42 9.69
N GLU A 356 -34.19 -8.12 8.97
CA GLU A 356 -34.93 -9.11 8.18
C GLU A 356 -34.06 -9.70 7.05
N LEU A 357 -33.25 -8.87 6.38
CA LEU A 357 -32.35 -9.33 5.31
C LEU A 357 -31.22 -10.23 5.82
N LEU A 358 -30.71 -9.95 7.00
CA LEU A 358 -29.55 -10.62 7.60
C LEU A 358 -29.96 -11.69 8.61
N GLU A 359 -31.21 -12.17 8.55
CA GLU A 359 -31.69 -13.20 9.45
C GLU A 359 -30.92 -14.50 9.22
N GLY A 360 -30.45 -15.12 10.31
CA GLY A 360 -29.68 -16.36 10.26
C GLY A 360 -28.20 -16.22 9.85
N ASP A 361 -27.71 -15.03 9.50
CA ASP A 361 -26.29 -14.86 9.18
C ASP A 361 -25.41 -14.76 10.42
N ASP A 362 -24.37 -15.60 10.44
CA ASP A 362 -23.34 -15.65 11.48
C ASP A 362 -21.98 -15.08 11.04
N HIS A 363 -21.86 -14.68 9.77
CA HIS A 363 -20.64 -14.04 9.28
C HIS A 363 -20.41 -12.71 10.00
N ILE A 364 -19.18 -12.46 10.42
CA ILE A 364 -18.87 -11.35 11.35
C ILE A 364 -19.26 -9.97 10.82
N SER A 365 -19.15 -9.73 9.52
CA SER A 365 -19.62 -8.48 8.91
C SER A 365 -21.13 -8.29 9.08
N MET A 366 -21.92 -9.35 8.87
CA MET A 366 -23.37 -9.33 8.99
C MET A 366 -23.79 -9.20 10.46
N VAL A 367 -23.16 -9.95 11.36
CA VAL A 367 -23.37 -9.83 12.82
C VAL A 367 -23.11 -8.40 13.30
N THR A 368 -22.07 -7.74 12.76
CA THR A 368 -21.78 -6.34 13.08
C THR A 368 -22.89 -5.41 12.60
N MET A 369 -23.39 -5.60 11.38
CA MET A 369 -24.47 -4.79 10.80
C MET A 369 -25.81 -5.00 11.52
N ARG A 370 -26.12 -6.24 11.92
CA ARG A 370 -27.28 -6.57 12.75
C ARG A 370 -27.20 -5.89 14.12
N THR A 371 -26.02 -5.90 14.73
CA THR A 371 -25.77 -5.21 16.01
C THR A 371 -26.01 -3.70 15.88
N GLU A 372 -25.49 -3.08 14.82
CA GLU A 372 -25.72 -1.66 14.51
C GLU A 372 -27.22 -1.36 14.27
N ALA A 373 -27.93 -2.24 13.56
CA ALA A 373 -29.37 -2.13 13.33
C ALA A 373 -30.19 -2.18 14.63
N MET A 374 -29.89 -3.13 15.54
CA MET A 374 -30.58 -3.22 16.84
C MET A 374 -30.39 -1.93 17.65
N ILE A 375 -29.16 -1.40 17.69
CA ILE A 375 -28.85 -0.17 18.40
C ILE A 375 -29.63 1.03 17.81
N LEU A 376 -29.76 1.11 16.48
CA LEU A 376 -30.55 2.14 15.81
C LEU A 376 -32.05 2.04 16.15
N LEU A 377 -32.57 0.83 16.40
CA LEU A 377 -33.95 0.60 16.81
C LEU A 377 -34.19 0.81 18.32
N GLY A 378 -33.16 1.18 19.09
CA GLY A 378 -33.27 1.28 20.55
C GLY A 378 -33.32 -0.07 21.26
N GLN A 379 -32.87 -1.14 20.60
CA GLN A 379 -32.91 -2.51 21.12
C GLN A 379 -31.53 -2.96 21.58
N GLU A 380 -31.49 -3.72 22.67
CA GLU A 380 -30.27 -4.29 23.22
C GLU A 380 -29.77 -5.44 22.31
N PRO A 381 -28.54 -5.36 21.76
CA PRO A 381 -27.99 -6.44 20.94
C PRO A 381 -27.83 -7.74 21.71
N ARG A 382 -27.83 -8.86 20.99
CA ARG A 382 -27.61 -10.16 21.61
C ARG A 382 -26.19 -10.25 22.20
N PRO A 383 -26.00 -10.73 23.44
CA PRO A 383 -24.67 -10.84 24.05
C PRO A 383 -23.67 -11.63 23.22
N GLU A 384 -24.11 -12.72 22.58
CA GLU A 384 -23.25 -13.57 21.75
C GLU A 384 -22.68 -12.82 20.53
N TRP A 385 -23.44 -11.88 19.95
CA TRP A 385 -22.98 -11.05 18.84
C TRP A 385 -21.90 -10.07 19.29
N MET A 386 -22.12 -9.41 20.43
CA MET A 386 -21.14 -8.50 21.02
C MET A 386 -19.83 -9.23 21.35
N ASP A 387 -19.92 -10.44 21.89
CA ASP A 387 -18.73 -11.23 22.20
C ASP A 387 -18.01 -11.70 20.94
N GLN A 388 -18.74 -12.04 19.88
CA GLN A 388 -18.13 -12.37 18.58
C GLN A 388 -17.41 -11.16 17.98
N ILE A 389 -18.00 -9.97 18.01
CA ILE A 389 -17.38 -8.71 17.54
C ILE A 389 -16.13 -8.39 18.37
N ARG A 390 -16.20 -8.52 19.70
CA ARG A 390 -15.04 -8.33 20.59
C ARG A 390 -13.91 -9.30 20.28
N ARG A 391 -14.21 -10.60 20.15
CA ARG A 391 -13.22 -11.63 19.79
C ARG A 391 -12.58 -11.31 18.44
N GLN A 392 -13.36 -10.94 17.43
CA GLN A 392 -12.79 -10.60 16.12
C GLN A 392 -11.90 -9.36 16.18
N ALA A 393 -12.32 -8.33 16.90
CA ALA A 393 -11.58 -7.09 17.03
C ALA A 393 -10.24 -7.30 17.75
N THR A 394 -10.18 -8.19 18.75
CA THR A 394 -8.95 -8.50 19.49
C THR A 394 -8.06 -9.50 18.77
N MET A 395 -8.60 -10.60 18.22
CA MET A 395 -7.82 -11.63 17.52
C MET A 395 -7.17 -11.10 16.24
N GLY A 396 -7.87 -10.22 15.50
CA GLY A 396 -7.35 -9.67 14.26
C GLY A 396 -6.17 -8.70 14.46
N GLY A 397 -6.07 -8.09 15.65
CA GLY A 397 -5.05 -7.06 15.94
C GLY A 397 -5.11 -5.83 15.04
N MET A 398 -6.22 -5.64 14.31
CA MET A 398 -6.39 -4.53 13.35
C MET A 398 -7.03 -3.33 14.08
N PRO A 399 -6.33 -2.18 14.17
CA PRO A 399 -6.84 -0.97 14.82
C PRO A 399 -8.24 -0.56 14.35
N TYR A 400 -8.55 -0.72 13.06
CA TYR A 400 -9.87 -0.41 12.50
C TYR A 400 -11.01 -1.21 13.15
N ASN A 401 -10.80 -2.51 13.41
CA ASN A 401 -11.82 -3.33 14.05
C ASN A 401 -12.04 -2.90 15.51
N LEU A 402 -10.98 -2.49 16.21
CA LEU A 402 -11.07 -1.93 17.55
C LEU A 402 -11.77 -0.57 17.57
N GLU A 403 -11.50 0.30 16.59
CA GLU A 403 -12.19 1.57 16.42
C GLU A 403 -13.70 1.35 16.18
N ARG A 404 -14.06 0.41 15.30
CA ARG A 404 -15.46 0.06 15.04
C ARG A 404 -16.17 -0.50 16.26
N LEU A 405 -15.52 -1.42 17.00
CA LEU A 405 -16.04 -1.94 18.27
C LEU A 405 -16.30 -0.80 19.28
N ARG A 406 -15.34 0.13 19.43
CA ARG A 406 -15.50 1.29 20.32
C ARG A 406 -16.70 2.15 19.93
N LEU A 407 -16.96 2.36 18.64
CA LEU A 407 -18.15 3.10 18.20
C LEU A 407 -19.42 2.35 18.57
N ILE A 408 -19.49 1.04 18.32
CA ILE A 408 -20.65 0.20 18.66
C ILE A 408 -20.92 0.28 20.16
N GLU A 409 -19.91 0.09 21.01
CA GLU A 409 -20.06 0.17 22.46
C GLU A 409 -20.44 1.58 22.94
N THR A 410 -19.95 2.62 22.26
CA THR A 410 -20.34 4.01 22.55
C THR A 410 -21.79 4.26 22.20
N ASN A 411 -22.24 3.81 21.02
CA ASN A 411 -23.63 3.94 20.60
C ASN A 411 -24.58 3.13 21.49
N LEU A 412 -24.17 1.95 21.93
CA LEU A 412 -24.92 1.15 22.90
C LEU A 412 -25.11 1.91 24.22
N LYS A 413 -24.06 2.55 24.74
CA LYS A 413 -24.15 3.39 25.95
C LYS A 413 -25.05 4.62 25.74
N ARG A 414 -25.00 5.25 24.57
CA ARG A 414 -25.87 6.40 24.21
C ARG A 414 -27.33 5.97 24.16
N MET A 415 -27.62 4.87 23.47
CA MET A 415 -28.94 4.26 23.36
C MET A 415 -29.55 3.97 24.75
N ARG A 416 -28.80 3.30 25.64
CA ARG A 416 -29.24 3.01 27.03
C ARG A 416 -29.53 4.26 27.86
N ARG A 417 -28.99 5.41 27.47
CA ARG A 417 -29.20 6.72 28.12
C ARG A 417 -30.25 7.58 27.40
N GLY A 418 -30.90 7.08 26.35
CA GLY A 418 -31.83 7.86 25.52
C GLY A 418 -31.14 8.96 24.69
N ILE A 419 -29.82 8.88 24.50
CA ILE A 419 -29.04 9.84 23.71
C ILE A 419 -29.02 9.37 22.25
N PRO A 420 -29.22 10.26 21.26
CA PRO A 420 -29.14 9.91 19.84
C PRO A 420 -27.82 9.23 19.49
N VAL A 421 -27.89 8.10 18.79
CA VAL A 421 -26.73 7.34 18.34
C VAL A 421 -26.01 8.06 17.19
N VAL A 422 -24.70 7.87 17.10
CA VAL A 422 -23.88 8.43 16.02
C VAL A 422 -23.80 7.42 14.90
N ARG A 423 -24.19 7.78 13.67
CA ARG A 423 -24.06 6.88 12.52
C ARG A 423 -22.59 6.81 12.08
N TYR A 424 -22.10 5.61 11.76
CA TYR A 424 -20.70 5.34 11.39
C TYR A 424 -20.30 6.05 10.11
#